data_AF-C6XCI8-F1
#
_entry.id   AF-C6XCI8-F1
#
_cell.length_a   1.000
_cell.length_b   1.000
_cell.length_c   1.000
_cell.angle_alpha   90.00
_cell.angle_beta   90.00
_cell.angle_gamma   90.00
#
_symmetry.space_group_name_H-M   'P 1'
#
loop_
_entity.id
_entity.type
_entity.pdbx_description
1 polymer ?
#
loop_
_entity_poly.entity_id
_entity_poly.type
_entity_poly.pdbx_seq_one_letter_code
_entity_poly.pdbx_strand_id
1 'polypeptide(L)'
;MNTVHNGIEIFGVYDRGVPNKERVVLRVTQTLNLANYFLIVGLAHENNIWPFNDSFLWLTNIEVVGPAWVFIYTGKGTPRVELEMNTKQPLHALYWGKEKVIFDKDISPALVSFGPVEIGNKPSKDLSMVLTPPLFPTAPVTNSSSPKNIDWVKVLNDLLESTKK
;
A
#
# COMPACT_ATOMS: atom_id res chain seq x y z
N MET A 1 10.34 -19.04 0.95
CA MET A 1 10.44 -19.18 2.43
C MET A 1 9.26 -18.43 2.98
N ASN A 2 8.30 -19.10 3.64
CA ASN A 2 7.11 -18.42 4.15
C ASN A 2 7.48 -17.69 5.44
N THR A 3 7.43 -16.36 5.43
CA THR A 3 7.63 -15.56 6.63
C THR A 3 6.35 -15.64 7.46
N VAL A 4 6.44 -16.23 8.66
CA VAL A 4 5.35 -16.21 9.64
C VAL A 4 5.32 -14.82 10.26
N HIS A 5 4.22 -14.09 10.06
CA HIS A 5 4.02 -12.78 10.68
C HIS A 5 3.14 -12.95 11.90
N ASN A 6 3.59 -12.59 13.11
CA ASN A 6 2.76 -12.37 14.31
C ASN A 6 1.48 -13.24 14.45
N GLY A 7 1.59 -14.57 14.26
CA GLY A 7 0.46 -15.50 14.40
C GLY A 7 -0.48 -15.66 13.19
N ILE A 8 -0.13 -15.12 12.02
CA ILE A 8 -0.84 -15.30 10.74
C ILE A 8 0.12 -15.55 9.58
N GLU A 9 -0.27 -16.43 8.66
CA GLU A 9 0.48 -16.67 7.42
C GLU A 9 -0.45 -16.94 6.23
N ILE A 10 0.00 -16.61 5.02
CA ILE A 10 -0.64 -17.09 3.80
C ILE A 10 -0.28 -18.56 3.63
N PHE A 11 -1.29 -19.43 3.73
CA PHE A 11 -1.11 -20.86 3.47
C PHE A 11 -1.04 -21.15 1.97
N GLY A 12 -1.84 -20.44 1.17
CA GLY A 12 -1.78 -20.53 -0.29
C GLY A 12 -2.99 -19.93 -1.01
N VAL A 13 -2.98 -20.04 -2.33
CA VAL A 13 -4.12 -19.71 -3.20
C VAL A 13 -4.67 -20.99 -3.80
N TYR A 14 -5.96 -21.23 -3.61
CA TYR A 14 -6.66 -22.42 -4.08
C TYR A 14 -7.64 -22.07 -5.19
N ASP A 15 -7.87 -23.04 -6.08
CA ASP A 15 -8.84 -22.94 -7.17
C ASP A 15 -8.61 -21.70 -8.06
N ARG A 16 -7.34 -21.40 -8.37
CA ARG A 16 -6.90 -20.29 -9.24
C ARG A 16 -7.67 -20.28 -10.56
N GLY A 17 -8.20 -19.14 -10.95
CA GLY A 17 -8.94 -18.98 -12.20
C GLY A 17 -10.34 -19.61 -12.20
N VAL A 18 -10.81 -20.21 -11.10
CA VAL A 18 -12.13 -20.85 -11.02
C VAL A 18 -13.16 -19.91 -10.38
N PRO A 19 -14.17 -19.42 -11.13
CA PRO A 19 -15.18 -18.51 -10.59
C PRO A 19 -15.85 -19.05 -9.33
N ASN A 20 -16.04 -18.18 -8.34
CA ASN A 20 -16.69 -18.46 -7.05
C ASN A 20 -16.00 -19.51 -6.14
N LYS A 21 -14.90 -20.12 -6.58
CA LYS A 21 -14.11 -21.08 -5.78
C LYS A 21 -12.73 -20.57 -5.44
N GLU A 22 -12.18 -19.71 -6.30
CA GLU A 22 -10.89 -19.07 -6.09
C GLU A 22 -10.82 -18.35 -4.75
N ARG A 23 -9.82 -18.70 -3.94
CA ARG A 23 -9.66 -18.15 -2.59
C ARG A 23 -8.21 -18.10 -2.14
N VAL A 24 -7.90 -17.09 -1.32
CA VAL A 24 -6.67 -17.04 -0.53
C VAL A 24 -6.96 -17.66 0.83
N VAL A 25 -6.12 -18.60 1.24
CA VAL A 25 -6.22 -19.28 2.53
C VAL A 25 -5.16 -18.75 3.46
N LEU A 26 -5.60 -18.20 4.60
CA LEU A 26 -4.73 -17.78 5.68
C LEU A 26 -4.84 -18.77 6.84
N ARG A 27 -3.71 -19.00 7.50
CA ARG A 27 -3.64 -19.77 8.75
C ARG A 27 -3.40 -18.82 9.90
N VAL A 28 -4.29 -18.86 10.90
CA VAL A 28 -4.18 -18.08 12.14
C VAL A 28 -3.82 -19.03 13.28
N THR A 29 -2.71 -18.77 13.96
CA THR A 29 -2.18 -19.60 15.06
C THR A 29 -2.38 -18.97 16.43
N GLN A 30 -2.62 -17.66 16.50
CA GLN A 30 -2.84 -16.91 17.74
C GLN A 30 -4.00 -15.93 17.58
N THR A 31 -4.58 -15.47 18.69
CA THR A 31 -5.62 -14.43 18.65
C THR A 31 -5.08 -13.14 18.07
N LEU A 32 -5.76 -12.60 17.06
CA LEU A 32 -5.39 -11.35 16.40
C LEU A 32 -6.61 -10.60 15.87
N ASN A 33 -6.45 -9.28 15.72
CA ASN A 33 -7.43 -8.45 15.04
C ASN A 33 -7.08 -8.32 13.55
N LEU A 34 -7.93 -8.87 12.67
CA LEU A 34 -7.76 -8.77 11.22
C LEU A 34 -7.87 -7.34 10.69
N ALA A 35 -8.38 -6.39 11.48
CA ALA A 35 -8.40 -4.98 11.12
C ALA A 35 -7.00 -4.42 10.84
N ASN A 36 -5.96 -5.01 11.42
CA ASN A 36 -4.58 -4.56 11.25
C ASN A 36 -3.89 -5.13 10.01
N TYR A 37 -4.64 -5.86 9.18
CA TYR A 37 -4.14 -6.55 8.03
C TYR A 37 -4.92 -6.21 6.77
N PHE A 38 -4.21 -6.13 5.66
CA PHE A 38 -4.81 -6.08 4.35
C PHE A 38 -4.10 -7.00 3.38
N LEU A 39 -4.86 -7.45 2.39
CA LEU A 39 -4.37 -8.27 1.31
C LEU A 39 -4.17 -7.38 0.09
N ILE A 40 -2.98 -7.43 -0.49
CA ILE A 40 -2.70 -6.86 -1.81
C ILE A 40 -2.48 -7.98 -2.81
N VAL A 41 -2.69 -7.68 -4.09
CA VAL A 41 -2.37 -8.60 -5.19
C VAL A 41 -1.42 -7.92 -6.15
N GLY A 42 -0.49 -8.68 -6.71
CA GLY A 42 0.48 -8.18 -7.66
C GLY A 42 1.20 -9.29 -8.40
N LEU A 43 2.10 -8.89 -9.30
CA LEU A 43 3.03 -9.81 -9.94
C LEU A 43 4.13 -10.18 -8.96
N ALA A 44 4.29 -11.48 -8.71
CA ALA A 44 5.41 -11.97 -7.91
C ALA A 44 6.65 -12.10 -8.79
N HIS A 45 7.77 -11.55 -8.32
CA HIS A 45 9.07 -11.78 -8.91
C HIS A 45 10.09 -12.03 -7.79
N GLU A 46 10.59 -13.26 -7.72
CA GLU A 46 11.46 -13.73 -6.64
C GLU A 46 10.81 -13.53 -5.25
N ASN A 47 11.39 -12.64 -4.42
CA ASN A 47 10.89 -12.30 -3.08
C ASN A 47 10.13 -10.96 -3.06
N ASN A 48 9.87 -10.37 -4.22
CA ASN A 48 9.19 -9.09 -4.34
C ASN A 48 7.81 -9.27 -4.97
N ILE A 49 6.93 -8.33 -4.66
CA ILE A 49 5.62 -8.21 -5.29
C ILE A 49 5.47 -6.79 -5.85
N TRP A 50 5.07 -6.70 -7.11
CA TRP A 50 4.66 -5.43 -7.72
C TRP A 50 3.14 -5.33 -7.64
N PRO A 51 2.59 -4.56 -6.68
CA PRO A 51 1.16 -4.51 -6.46
C PRO A 51 0.43 -3.90 -7.64
N PHE A 52 -0.73 -4.47 -7.97
CA PHE A 52 -1.66 -3.85 -8.89
C PHE A 52 -2.41 -2.70 -8.20
N ASN A 53 -2.66 -1.64 -8.95
CA ASN A 53 -3.54 -0.57 -8.50
C ASN A 53 -4.94 -1.14 -8.19
N ASP A 54 -5.60 -0.61 -7.17
CA ASP A 54 -6.98 -0.95 -6.77
C ASP A 54 -7.24 -2.45 -6.45
N SER A 55 -6.17 -3.20 -6.20
CA SER A 55 -6.20 -4.63 -5.85
C SER A 55 -5.85 -4.83 -4.38
N PHE A 56 -6.62 -4.13 -3.53
CA PHE A 56 -6.50 -4.12 -2.08
C PHE A 56 -7.80 -4.65 -1.44
N LEU A 57 -7.66 -5.43 -0.36
CA LEU A 57 -8.75 -5.84 0.52
C LEU A 57 -8.37 -5.61 1.96
N TRP A 58 -9.13 -4.79 2.65
CA TRP A 58 -9.06 -4.70 4.10
C TRP A 58 -9.80 -5.89 4.71
N LEU A 59 -9.15 -6.64 5.62
CA LEU A 59 -9.70 -7.87 6.20
C LEU A 59 -10.77 -7.66 7.27
N THR A 60 -11.32 -6.44 7.35
CA THR A 60 -12.44 -6.02 8.22
C THR A 60 -12.12 -6.06 9.72
N ASN A 61 -13.02 -5.52 10.55
CA ASN A 61 -12.84 -5.48 12.01
C ASN A 61 -13.32 -6.78 12.67
N ILE A 62 -12.59 -7.87 12.42
CA ILE A 62 -12.88 -9.19 12.99
C ILE A 62 -11.70 -9.61 13.86
N GLU A 63 -11.99 -9.91 15.13
CA GLU A 63 -11.07 -10.66 15.98
C GLU A 63 -11.18 -12.15 15.66
N VAL A 64 -10.05 -12.79 15.37
CA VAL A 64 -9.98 -14.22 15.09
C VAL A 64 -9.15 -14.89 16.18
N VAL A 65 -9.74 -15.90 16.83
CA VAL A 65 -9.08 -16.69 17.88
C VAL A 65 -8.42 -17.91 17.23
N GLY A 66 -7.08 -17.97 17.29
CA GLY A 66 -6.32 -19.13 16.81
C GLY A 66 -6.45 -20.35 17.73
N PRO A 67 -6.32 -21.59 17.21
CA PRO A 67 -6.05 -21.96 15.83
C PRO A 67 -7.30 -21.87 14.95
N ALA A 68 -7.22 -21.11 13.86
CA ALA A 68 -8.34 -20.89 12.93
C ALA A 68 -7.86 -20.78 11.48
N TRP A 69 -8.82 -20.84 10.56
CA TRP A 69 -8.64 -20.62 9.14
C TRP A 69 -9.38 -19.36 8.72
N VAL A 70 -8.82 -18.62 7.76
CA VAL A 70 -9.52 -17.52 7.09
C VAL A 70 -9.47 -17.78 5.60
N PHE A 71 -10.64 -18.01 4.99
CA PHE A 71 -10.77 -18.19 3.55
C PHE A 71 -11.30 -16.91 2.95
N ILE A 72 -10.52 -16.28 2.09
CA ILE A 72 -10.88 -15.04 1.39
C ILE A 72 -11.22 -15.42 -0.04
N TYR A 73 -12.51 -15.57 -0.33
CA TYR A 73 -13.00 -15.83 -1.69
C TYR A 73 -12.90 -14.57 -2.53
N THR A 74 -12.49 -14.67 -3.79
CA THR A 74 -12.38 -13.50 -4.67
C THR A 74 -13.74 -12.98 -5.14
N GLY A 75 -14.72 -13.88 -5.27
CA GLY A 75 -16.09 -13.54 -5.66
C GLY A 75 -16.92 -12.81 -4.59
N LYS A 76 -18.19 -12.59 -4.90
CA LYS A 76 -19.20 -12.03 -3.98
C LYS A 76 -19.68 -13.07 -2.97
N GLY A 77 -20.12 -12.60 -1.81
CA GLY A 77 -20.77 -13.42 -0.79
C GLY A 77 -20.95 -12.66 0.52
N THR A 78 -21.52 -13.35 1.50
CA THR A 78 -21.74 -12.80 2.84
C THR A 78 -20.77 -13.45 3.82
N PRO A 79 -19.99 -12.67 4.59
CA PRO A 79 -19.09 -13.23 5.59
C PRO A 79 -19.79 -14.19 6.54
N ARG A 80 -19.15 -15.31 6.85
CA ARG A 80 -19.68 -16.33 7.77
C ARG A 80 -18.57 -17.04 8.52
N VAL A 81 -18.95 -17.70 9.61
CA VAL A 81 -18.06 -18.56 10.38
C VAL A 81 -18.62 -19.98 10.37
N GLU A 82 -17.79 -20.94 10.02
CA GLU A 82 -18.12 -22.37 9.98
C GLU A 82 -16.96 -23.22 10.53
N LEU A 83 -17.09 -24.54 10.53
CA LEU A 83 -16.00 -25.44 10.87
C LEU A 83 -15.35 -25.96 9.59
N GLU A 84 -14.02 -25.89 9.51
CA GLU A 84 -13.30 -26.49 8.40
C GLU A 84 -13.46 -28.01 8.43
N MET A 85 -13.73 -28.62 7.28
CA MET A 85 -14.19 -30.01 7.20
C MET A 85 -13.16 -31.02 7.73
N ASN A 86 -11.86 -30.78 7.55
CA ASN A 86 -10.81 -31.74 7.87
C ASN A 86 -10.26 -31.54 9.29
N THR A 87 -9.94 -30.29 9.63
CA THR A 87 -9.31 -29.88 10.89
C THR A 87 -10.30 -29.63 12.00
N LYS A 88 -11.58 -29.43 11.68
CA LYS A 88 -12.66 -29.05 12.62
C LYS A 88 -12.35 -27.76 13.39
N GLN A 89 -11.47 -26.92 12.86
CA GLN A 89 -11.14 -25.63 13.43
C GLN A 89 -12.09 -24.55 12.89
N PRO A 90 -12.28 -23.43 13.61
CA PRO A 90 -13.05 -22.30 13.12
C PRO A 90 -12.52 -21.81 11.77
N LEU A 91 -13.44 -21.58 10.83
CA LEU A 91 -13.20 -21.07 9.50
C LEU A 91 -13.99 -19.79 9.31
N HIS A 92 -13.28 -18.67 9.16
CA HIS A 92 -13.86 -17.39 8.78
C HIS A 92 -13.85 -17.27 7.26
N ALA A 93 -15.02 -17.34 6.63
CA ALA A 93 -15.17 -17.11 5.20
C ALA A 93 -15.44 -15.62 4.94
N LEU A 94 -14.55 -14.98 4.20
CA LEU A 94 -14.61 -13.59 3.76
C LEU A 94 -14.73 -13.53 2.23
N TYR A 95 -15.22 -12.42 1.70
CA TYR A 95 -15.50 -12.27 0.28
C TYR A 95 -15.00 -10.91 -0.21
N TRP A 96 -14.17 -10.91 -1.27
CA TRP A 96 -13.61 -9.70 -1.87
C TRP A 96 -14.63 -8.96 -2.75
N GLY A 97 -15.60 -9.68 -3.31
CA GLY A 97 -16.66 -9.08 -4.12
C GLY A 97 -16.23 -8.69 -5.54
N LYS A 98 -15.13 -9.26 -6.07
CA LYS A 98 -14.75 -9.07 -7.47
C LYS A 98 -15.70 -9.84 -8.40
N GLU A 99 -15.98 -9.26 -9.57
CA GLU A 99 -16.80 -9.90 -10.61
C GLU A 99 -16.05 -10.99 -11.38
N LYS A 100 -14.72 -10.91 -11.38
CA LYS A 100 -13.82 -11.81 -12.09
C LYS A 100 -12.82 -12.42 -11.12
N VAL A 101 -12.35 -13.60 -11.47
CA VAL A 101 -11.19 -14.25 -10.84
C VAL A 101 -9.94 -13.37 -11.01
N ILE A 102 -9.06 -13.40 -10.03
CA ILE A 102 -7.90 -12.52 -9.92
C ILE A 102 -6.60 -13.31 -10.18
N PHE A 103 -6.50 -14.54 -9.71
CA PHE A 103 -5.22 -15.23 -9.60
C PHE A 103 -4.95 -16.11 -10.82
N ASP A 104 -3.95 -15.72 -11.60
CA ASP A 104 -3.30 -16.55 -12.63
C ASP A 104 -1.96 -17.12 -12.11
N LYS A 105 -1.13 -17.72 -12.97
CA LYS A 105 0.15 -18.35 -12.64
C LYS A 105 1.14 -17.40 -11.95
N ASP A 106 1.25 -16.17 -12.43
CA ASP A 106 2.28 -15.21 -11.97
C ASP A 106 1.73 -14.17 -10.98
N ILE A 107 0.43 -14.23 -10.68
CA ILE A 107 -0.25 -13.31 -9.78
C ILE A 107 -0.26 -13.92 -8.38
N SER A 108 0.23 -13.18 -7.38
CA SER A 108 0.28 -13.65 -6.01
C SER A 108 -0.31 -12.63 -5.04
N PRO A 109 -0.91 -13.09 -3.93
CA PRO A 109 -1.29 -12.22 -2.85
C PRO A 109 -0.08 -11.94 -1.95
N ALA A 110 -0.06 -10.77 -1.32
CA ALA A 110 0.77 -10.51 -0.15
C ALA A 110 -0.11 -10.00 0.99
N LEU A 111 0.21 -10.45 2.20
CA LEU A 111 -0.41 -10.00 3.42
C LEU A 111 0.45 -8.90 4.01
N VAL A 112 -0.15 -7.74 4.23
CA VAL A 112 0.53 -6.59 4.81
C VAL A 112 -0.10 -6.29 6.15
N SER A 113 0.74 -6.24 7.18
CA SER A 113 0.37 -5.73 8.50
C SER A 113 0.74 -4.25 8.57
N PHE A 114 -0.13 -3.43 9.15
CA PHE A 114 0.21 -2.04 9.45
C PHE A 114 0.19 -1.77 10.96
N GLY A 115 0.96 -0.76 11.36
CA GLY A 115 1.06 -0.29 12.74
C GLY A 115 0.01 0.78 13.07
N PRO A 116 0.32 1.71 13.98
CA PRO A 116 -0.56 2.83 14.28
C PRO A 116 -0.93 3.62 13.03
N VAL A 117 -2.22 3.93 12.88
CA VAL A 117 -2.74 4.77 11.79
C VAL A 117 -2.95 6.18 12.32
N GLU A 118 -2.35 7.16 11.65
CA GLU A 118 -2.67 8.56 11.88
C GLU A 118 -3.90 8.96 11.06
N ILE A 119 -4.90 9.53 11.74
CA ILE A 119 -6.10 10.05 11.09
C ILE A 119 -5.91 11.55 10.87
N GLY A 120 -5.82 11.94 9.60
CA GLY A 120 -5.74 13.34 9.22
C GLY A 120 -7.02 14.09 9.58
N ASN A 121 -6.88 15.22 10.27
CA ASN A 121 -7.99 16.14 10.51
C ASN A 121 -8.23 17.02 9.28
N LYS A 122 -9.49 17.42 9.04
CA LYS A 122 -9.80 18.44 8.03
C LYS A 122 -8.93 19.68 8.30
N PRO A 123 -8.21 20.20 7.30
CA PRO A 123 -7.41 21.40 7.49
C PRO A 123 -8.31 22.55 7.94
N SER A 124 -8.01 23.12 9.11
CA SER A 124 -8.74 24.27 9.66
C SER A 124 -8.27 25.60 9.08
N LYS A 125 -7.13 25.60 8.38
CA LYS A 125 -6.55 26.76 7.72
C LYS A 125 -6.45 26.51 6.22
N ASP A 126 -6.77 27.55 5.46
CA ASP A 126 -6.47 27.59 4.03
C ASP A 126 -4.94 27.53 3.82
N LEU A 127 -4.51 26.74 2.84
CA LEU A 127 -3.10 26.65 2.44
C LEU A 127 -2.55 28.02 2.00
N SER A 128 -3.42 28.94 1.56
CA SER A 128 -3.07 30.33 1.28
C SER A 128 -2.49 31.07 2.51
N MET A 129 -2.88 30.69 3.73
CA MET A 129 -2.36 31.27 4.97
C MET A 129 -1.00 30.71 5.38
N VAL A 130 -0.64 29.51 4.91
CA VAL A 130 0.65 28.85 5.21
C VAL A 130 1.75 29.33 4.27
N LEU A 131 1.39 29.85 3.09
CA LEU A 131 2.32 30.37 2.09
C LEU A 131 2.72 31.83 2.30
N THR A 132 2.39 32.47 3.43
CA THR A 132 3.04 33.74 3.74
C THR A 132 4.50 33.44 4.04
N PRO A 133 5.45 33.86 3.18
CA PRO A 133 6.85 33.74 3.54
C PRO A 133 7.03 34.47 4.87
N PRO A 134 7.89 33.99 5.79
CA PRO A 134 8.27 34.81 6.93
C PRO A 134 8.67 36.18 6.38
N LEU A 135 8.10 37.25 6.93
CA LEU A 135 8.57 38.60 6.67
C LEU A 135 10.05 38.59 7.06
N PHE A 136 10.93 38.38 6.08
CA PHE A 136 12.33 38.65 6.27
C PHE A 136 12.37 40.09 6.77
N PRO A 137 13.00 40.37 7.93
CA PRO A 137 13.23 41.75 8.31
C PRO A 137 13.90 42.38 7.11
N THR A 138 13.24 43.39 6.53
CA THR A 138 13.82 44.14 5.42
C THR A 138 15.16 44.65 5.95
N ALA A 139 16.25 44.07 5.47
CA ALA A 139 17.56 44.61 5.77
C ALA A 139 17.50 46.10 5.40
N PRO A 140 17.98 47.01 6.27
CA PRO A 140 18.00 48.42 5.94
C PRO A 140 18.66 48.57 4.57
N VAL A 141 17.97 49.25 3.66
CA VAL A 141 18.46 49.53 2.32
C VAL A 141 19.71 50.40 2.47
N THR A 142 20.87 49.75 2.58
CA THR A 142 22.14 50.41 2.36
C THR A 142 22.22 50.63 0.86
N ASN A 143 22.18 51.90 0.44
CA ASN A 143 22.49 52.31 -0.91
C ASN A 143 23.91 51.87 -1.28
N SER A 144 24.08 50.60 -1.66
CA SER A 144 25.30 50.10 -2.28
C SER A 144 25.09 50.15 -3.78
N SER A 145 25.96 50.90 -4.45
CA SER A 145 26.15 50.99 -5.89
C SER A 145 25.69 49.74 -6.65
N SER A 146 24.83 49.96 -7.66
CA SER A 146 24.36 48.94 -8.60
C SER A 146 25.49 47.98 -9.01
N PRO A 147 25.29 46.66 -8.92
CA PRO A 147 26.20 45.72 -9.54
C PRO A 147 26.25 46.01 -11.04
N LYS A 148 27.47 46.09 -11.61
CA LYS A 148 27.65 46.19 -13.06
C LYS A 148 26.89 45.04 -13.72
N ASN A 149 25.96 45.40 -14.60
CA ASN A 149 25.12 44.47 -15.35
C ASN A 149 26.03 43.44 -16.04
N ILE A 150 25.95 42.18 -15.63
CA ILE A 150 26.71 41.10 -16.26
C ILE A 150 26.06 40.88 -17.62
N ASP A 151 26.83 41.09 -18.68
CA ASP A 151 26.41 40.80 -20.04
C ASP A 151 26.46 39.28 -20.26
N TRP A 152 25.34 38.63 -19.95
CA TRP A 152 25.18 37.19 -20.10
C TRP A 152 25.29 36.71 -21.54
N VAL A 153 25.06 37.60 -22.53
CA VAL A 153 25.24 37.26 -23.95
C VAL A 153 26.71 37.06 -24.25
N LYS A 154 27.58 37.90 -23.70
CA LYS A 154 29.04 37.75 -23.83
C LYS A 154 29.52 36.46 -23.17
N VAL A 155 29.07 36.17 -21.95
CA VAL A 155 29.45 34.95 -21.21
C VAL A 155 29.05 33.68 -21.96
N LEU A 156 27.86 33.65 -22.56
CA LEU A 156 27.37 32.52 -23.35
C LEU A 156 28.18 32.30 -24.63
N ASN A 157 28.56 33.37 -25.32
CA ASN A 157 29.36 33.26 -26.54
C ASN A 157 30.77 32.74 -26.24
N ASP A 158 31.40 33.24 -25.18
CA ASP A 158 32.75 32.79 -24.77
C ASP A 158 32.75 31.29 -24.39
N LEU A 159 31.68 30.81 -23.75
CA LEU A 159 31.50 29.38 -23.42
C LEU A 159 31.32 28.50 -24.66
N LEU A 160 30.53 28.97 -25.65
CA LEU A 160 30.27 28.23 -26.89
C LEU A 160 31.49 28.16 -27.81
N GLU A 161 32.41 29.12 -27.75
CA GLU A 161 33.67 29.05 -28.48
C GLU A 161 34.70 28.15 -27.79
N SER A 162 34.67 28.05 -26.46
CA SER A 162 35.59 27.18 -25.70
C SER A 162 35.37 25.68 -25.92
N THR A 163 34.19 25.28 -26.39
CA THR A 163 33.81 23.86 -26.62
C THR A 163 34.05 23.39 -28.05
N LYS A 164 34.54 24.26 -28.94
CA LYS A 164 34.86 23.95 -30.34
C LYS A 164 36.35 23.62 -30.60
N LYS A 165 37.14 23.41 -29.55
CA LYS A 165 38.55 22.97 -29.64
C LYS A 165 38.74 21.54 -29.16
#